data_AF-A0A2N2F957-F1
#
_entry.id   AF-A0A2N2F957-F1
#
_cell.length_a   1.000
_cell.length_b   1.000
_cell.length_c   1.000
_cell.angle_alpha   90.00
_cell.angle_beta   90.00
_cell.angle_gamma   90.00
#
_symmetry.space_group_name_H-M   'P 1'
#
loop_
_entity.id
_entity.type
_entity.pdbx_description
1 polymer ?
#
loop_
_entity_poly.entity_id
_entity_poly.type
_entity_poly.pdbx_seq_one_letter_code
_entity_poly.pdbx_strand_id
1 'polypeptide(L)'
;MKTLAKKNIIEAMTIWAQKHDVLCPTQTAPGDCIFDTFREKTFTLDYKKPAFSPKAMFFPHSEITFKVENNEYREVVSSKNTLLFGIRACDMMGILQATSFMSRDQKDVYYSAKRNMAMTIVMACPGPQNETCFCTTTHSGPFARKGFDLQFYDMGDAFLIEIGTPGGEALLSAIPLTDIDDTHAEQQIAKFQKKALRHLPEVKSVAKAMKKLKDDKADEKI
;
A
#
# COMPACT_ATOMS: atom_id res chain seq x y z
N MET A 1 18.34 10.94 -4.70
CA MET A 1 17.00 10.30 -4.75
C MET A 1 16.42 10.51 -6.14
N LYS A 2 15.23 9.99 -6.44
CA LYS A 2 14.62 10.07 -7.78
C LYS A 2 13.26 10.76 -7.73
N THR A 3 12.92 11.41 -8.83
CA THR A 3 11.59 11.99 -9.06
C THR A 3 10.97 11.43 -10.34
N LEU A 4 9.66 11.26 -10.33
CA LEU A 4 8.86 10.85 -11.47
C LEU A 4 7.85 11.94 -11.81
N ALA A 5 7.96 12.53 -13.00
CA ALA A 5 6.94 13.48 -13.47
C ALA A 5 5.58 12.77 -13.60
N LYS A 6 4.50 13.39 -13.11
CA LYS A 6 3.15 12.78 -13.14
C LYS A 6 2.69 12.45 -14.57
N LYS A 7 3.10 13.25 -15.56
CA LYS A 7 2.84 12.97 -16.98
C LYS A 7 3.41 11.64 -17.47
N ASN A 8 4.46 11.11 -16.82
CA ASN A 8 5.10 9.84 -17.16
C ASN A 8 4.51 8.66 -16.37
N ILE A 9 3.49 8.85 -15.53
CA ILE A 9 2.97 7.78 -14.68
C ILE A 9 2.35 6.64 -15.50
N ILE A 10 1.64 6.96 -16.59
CA ILE A 10 1.00 5.96 -17.45
C ILE A 10 2.06 5.07 -18.12
N GLU A 11 3.16 5.66 -18.56
CA GLU A 11 4.31 4.93 -19.09
C GLU A 11 4.89 3.99 -18.03
N ALA A 12 5.10 4.48 -16.80
CA ALA A 12 5.60 3.65 -15.70
C ALA A 12 4.67 2.48 -15.37
N MET A 13 3.36 2.74 -15.26
CA MET A 13 2.34 1.71 -15.03
C MET A 13 2.33 0.67 -16.15
N THR A 14 2.48 1.10 -17.40
CA THR A 14 2.53 0.22 -18.58
C THR A 14 3.78 -0.66 -18.56
N ILE A 15 4.95 -0.10 -18.20
CA ILE A 15 6.20 -0.86 -18.07
C ILE A 15 6.08 -1.90 -16.95
N TRP A 16 5.54 -1.51 -15.78
CA TRP A 16 5.36 -2.45 -14.67
C TRP A 16 4.38 -3.58 -15.01
N ALA A 17 3.31 -3.27 -15.75
CA ALA A 17 2.30 -4.23 -16.20
C ALA A 17 2.84 -5.31 -17.16
N GLN A 18 4.02 -5.12 -17.76
CA GLN A 18 4.66 -6.16 -18.58
C GLN A 18 5.16 -7.34 -17.74
N LYS A 19 5.42 -7.14 -16.44
CA LYS A 19 6.04 -8.15 -15.56
C LYS A 19 5.23 -8.46 -14.30
N HIS A 20 4.26 -7.62 -13.97
CA HIS A 20 3.44 -7.73 -12.77
C HIS A 20 1.96 -7.56 -13.11
N ASP A 21 1.09 -8.28 -12.40
CA ASP A 21 -0.32 -7.90 -12.28
C ASP A 21 -0.35 -6.60 -11.43
N VAL A 22 -0.52 -5.45 -12.07
CA VAL A 22 -0.53 -4.16 -11.36
C VAL A 22 -1.94 -3.88 -10.85
N LEU A 23 -2.12 -3.84 -9.54
CA LEU A 23 -3.36 -3.39 -8.90
C LEU A 23 -3.22 -1.94 -8.47
N CYS A 24 -4.14 -1.09 -8.91
CA CYS A 24 -4.06 0.35 -8.74
C CYS A 24 -5.44 1.01 -8.53
N PRO A 25 -5.47 2.26 -8.06
CA PRO A 25 -6.70 3.02 -7.94
C PRO A 25 -7.40 3.12 -9.30
N THR A 26 -8.64 2.64 -9.32
CA THR A 26 -9.43 2.45 -10.52
C THR A 26 -10.81 3.04 -10.29
N GLN A 27 -11.20 3.93 -11.19
CA GLN A 27 -12.51 4.55 -11.22
C GLN A 27 -13.52 3.60 -11.86
N THR A 28 -14.55 3.21 -11.12
CA THR A 28 -15.63 2.37 -11.64
C THR A 28 -16.68 3.22 -12.34
N ALA A 29 -17.48 2.61 -13.23
CA ALA A 29 -18.55 3.32 -13.93
C ALA A 29 -19.56 4.00 -12.99
N PRO A 30 -19.93 3.42 -11.83
CA PRO A 30 -20.76 4.08 -10.83
C PRO A 30 -20.14 5.28 -10.10
N GLY A 31 -18.85 5.56 -10.27
CA GLY A 31 -18.19 6.68 -9.59
C GLY A 31 -17.39 6.31 -8.33
N ASP A 32 -17.29 5.03 -7.99
CA ASP A 32 -16.43 4.58 -6.89
C ASP A 32 -14.96 4.43 -7.30
N CYS A 33 -14.05 4.56 -6.33
CA CYS A 33 -12.65 4.21 -6.52
C CYS A 33 -12.33 2.92 -5.75
N ILE A 34 -11.82 1.91 -6.46
CA ILE A 34 -11.36 0.63 -5.90
C ILE A 34 -9.90 0.36 -6.30
N PHE A 35 -9.27 -0.66 -5.72
CA PHE A 35 -8.05 -1.24 -6.29
C PHE A 35 -8.44 -2.35 -7.26
N ASP A 36 -8.02 -2.22 -8.51
CA ASP A 36 -8.25 -3.21 -9.57
C ASP A 36 -7.05 -3.24 -10.54
N THR A 37 -7.05 -4.20 -11.45
CA THR A 37 -6.02 -4.40 -12.47
C THR A 37 -5.89 -3.16 -13.34
N PHE A 38 -4.66 -2.70 -13.53
CA PHE A 38 -4.33 -1.53 -14.33
C PHE A 38 -4.92 -1.63 -15.74
N ARG A 39 -5.73 -0.63 -16.08
CA ARG A 39 -6.18 -0.32 -17.43
C ARG A 39 -6.14 1.19 -17.56
N GLU A 40 -5.45 1.69 -18.57
CA GLU A 40 -5.23 3.13 -18.76
C GLU A 40 -6.54 3.94 -18.70
N LYS A 41 -7.61 3.44 -19.32
CA LYS A 41 -8.92 4.11 -19.36
C LYS A 41 -9.56 4.33 -17.98
N THR A 42 -9.28 3.47 -17.01
CA THR A 42 -9.95 3.49 -15.70
C THR A 42 -9.02 3.82 -14.55
N PHE A 43 -7.70 3.85 -14.79
CA PHE A 43 -6.71 4.28 -13.82
C PHE A 43 -6.89 5.76 -13.46
N THR A 44 -6.70 6.09 -12.18
CA THR A 44 -6.75 7.48 -11.70
C THR A 44 -5.69 7.76 -10.64
N LEU A 45 -5.16 8.98 -10.66
CA LEU A 45 -4.37 9.55 -9.56
C LEU A 45 -5.19 10.47 -8.66
N ASP A 46 -6.40 10.86 -9.10
CA ASP A 46 -7.35 11.60 -8.28
C ASP A 46 -8.23 10.61 -7.52
N TYR A 47 -7.74 10.17 -6.37
CA TYR A 47 -8.44 9.26 -5.48
C TYR A 47 -8.14 9.60 -4.02
N LYS A 48 -9.11 9.30 -3.16
CA LYS A 48 -8.96 9.36 -1.70
C LYS A 48 -8.47 8.00 -1.19
N LYS A 49 -8.86 7.58 0.02
CA LYS A 49 -8.69 6.18 0.47
C LYS A 49 -9.84 5.35 -0.11
N PRO A 50 -9.56 4.33 -0.96
CA PRO A 50 -10.60 3.40 -1.39
C PRO A 50 -11.28 2.70 -0.21
N ALA A 51 -12.57 2.40 -0.35
CA ALA A 51 -13.35 1.76 0.72
C ALA A 51 -12.83 0.36 1.06
N PHE A 52 -12.45 -0.40 0.04
CA PHE A 52 -11.86 -1.73 0.21
C PHE A 52 -10.34 -1.64 0.34
N SER A 53 -9.81 -2.36 1.31
CA SER A 53 -8.36 -2.45 1.52
C SER A 53 -7.72 -3.33 0.45
N PRO A 54 -6.53 -2.98 -0.06
CA PRO A 54 -5.78 -3.82 -1.01
C PRO A 54 -5.39 -5.18 -0.40
N LYS A 55 -5.53 -5.35 0.93
CA LYS A 55 -5.33 -6.64 1.61
C LYS A 55 -6.19 -7.77 1.06
N ALA A 56 -7.35 -7.47 0.46
CA ALA A 56 -8.21 -8.46 -0.17
C ALA A 56 -7.48 -9.31 -1.23
N MET A 57 -6.42 -8.77 -1.86
CA MET A 57 -5.56 -9.53 -2.78
C MET A 57 -4.90 -10.75 -2.10
N PHE A 58 -4.55 -10.64 -0.82
CA PHE A 58 -3.93 -11.74 -0.07
C PHE A 58 -4.96 -12.73 0.50
N PHE A 59 -6.25 -12.36 0.48
CA PHE A 59 -7.36 -13.12 1.05
C PHE A 59 -8.50 -13.23 0.02
N PRO A 60 -8.27 -13.93 -1.11
CA PRO A 60 -9.30 -14.09 -2.13
C PRO A 60 -10.52 -14.83 -1.56
N HIS A 61 -11.72 -14.52 -2.06
CA HIS A 61 -12.95 -15.20 -1.63
C HIS A 61 -12.96 -16.69 -1.93
N SER A 62 -12.20 -17.12 -2.95
CA SER A 62 -12.05 -18.52 -3.34
C SER A 62 -10.61 -18.77 -3.81
N GLU A 63 -10.00 -19.85 -3.35
CA GLU A 63 -8.67 -20.28 -3.77
C GLU A 63 -8.63 -21.80 -3.88
N ILE A 64 -7.94 -22.32 -4.89
CA ILE A 64 -7.70 -23.75 -5.04
C ILE A 64 -6.59 -24.14 -4.07
N THR A 65 -6.89 -25.04 -3.14
CA THR A 65 -5.92 -25.52 -2.13
C THR A 65 -5.35 -26.89 -2.46
N PHE A 66 -6.11 -27.72 -3.16
CA PHE A 66 -5.63 -29.00 -3.68
C PHE A 66 -6.35 -29.40 -4.97
N LYS A 67 -5.72 -30.30 -5.71
CA LYS A 67 -6.30 -31.02 -6.85
C LYS A 67 -6.29 -32.51 -6.57
N VAL A 68 -7.26 -33.23 -7.15
CA VAL A 68 -7.34 -34.68 -7.10
C VAL A 68 -7.23 -35.21 -8.53
N GLU A 69 -6.16 -35.96 -8.81
CA GLU A 69 -5.91 -36.60 -10.10
C GLU A 69 -5.44 -38.03 -9.84
N ASN A 70 -6.03 -39.02 -10.51
CA ASN A 70 -5.71 -40.45 -10.32
C ASN A 70 -5.79 -40.94 -8.85
N ASN A 71 -6.77 -40.46 -8.08
CA ASN A 71 -6.91 -40.70 -6.63
C ASN A 71 -5.73 -40.18 -5.76
N GLU A 72 -4.87 -39.33 -6.30
CA GLU A 72 -3.81 -38.64 -5.55
C GLU A 72 -4.21 -37.20 -5.24
N TYR A 73 -3.96 -36.76 -4.00
CA TYR A 73 -4.10 -35.36 -3.60
C TYR A 73 -2.80 -34.60 -3.86
N ARG A 74 -2.89 -33.44 -4.49
CA ARG A 74 -1.77 -32.53 -4.71
C ARG A 74 -2.11 -31.14 -4.21
N GLU A 75 -1.34 -30.63 -3.26
CA GLU A 75 -1.46 -29.24 -2.78
C GLU A 75 -1.20 -28.27 -3.94
N VAL A 76 -1.99 -27.19 -4.00
CA VAL A 76 -1.84 -26.13 -4.99
C VAL A 76 -1.60 -24.81 -4.27
N VAL A 77 -0.36 -24.36 -4.25
CA VAL A 77 -0.02 -23.00 -3.78
C VAL A 77 0.23 -22.12 -4.99
N SER A 78 -0.67 -21.17 -5.24
CA SER A 78 -0.58 -20.27 -6.39
C SER A 78 -0.21 -18.85 -5.98
N SER A 79 0.66 -18.21 -6.77
CA SER A 79 1.00 -16.80 -6.62
C SER A 79 1.38 -16.21 -7.98
N LYS A 80 1.34 -14.89 -8.06
CA LYS A 80 1.71 -14.12 -9.24
C LYS A 80 2.53 -12.91 -8.81
N ASN A 81 3.47 -12.49 -9.66
CA ASN A 81 4.12 -11.19 -9.53
C ASN A 81 3.05 -10.11 -9.50
N THR A 82 2.87 -9.44 -8.37
CA THR A 82 1.81 -8.44 -8.20
C THR A 82 2.43 -7.14 -7.74
N LEU A 83 1.98 -6.02 -8.30
CA LEU A 83 2.41 -4.69 -7.87
C LEU A 83 1.19 -3.93 -7.33
N LEU A 84 1.19 -3.64 -6.03
CA LEU A 84 0.19 -2.79 -5.40
C LEU A 84 0.63 -1.32 -5.53
N PHE A 85 0.07 -0.60 -6.50
CA PHE A 85 0.34 0.81 -6.71
C PHE A 85 -0.66 1.69 -5.96
N GLY A 86 -0.17 2.78 -5.35
CA GLY A 86 -1.03 3.83 -4.79
C GLY A 86 -1.69 3.47 -3.45
N ILE A 87 -1.24 2.43 -2.77
CA ILE A 87 -1.76 2.06 -1.45
C ILE A 87 -1.40 3.13 -0.41
N ARG A 88 -2.24 3.35 0.61
CA ARG A 88 -1.91 4.33 1.66
C ARG A 88 -1.02 3.69 2.72
N ALA A 89 -0.30 4.51 3.49
CA ALA A 89 0.53 4.03 4.60
C ALA A 89 -0.26 3.15 5.59
N CYS A 90 -1.52 3.50 5.86
CA CYS A 90 -2.37 2.70 6.75
C CYS A 90 -2.79 1.35 6.13
N ASP A 91 -2.88 1.25 4.81
CA ASP A 91 -3.05 -0.04 4.11
C ASP A 91 -1.79 -0.89 4.24
N MET A 92 -0.61 -0.30 4.04
CA MET A 92 0.68 -0.98 4.23
C MET A 92 0.85 -1.50 5.66
N MET A 93 0.51 -0.69 6.66
CA MET A 93 0.54 -1.11 8.06
C MET A 93 -0.47 -2.23 8.34
N GLY A 94 -1.64 -2.19 7.70
CA GLY A 94 -2.58 -3.30 7.73
C GLY A 94 -2.01 -4.59 7.12
N ILE A 95 -1.26 -4.50 6.01
CA ILE A 95 -0.61 -5.66 5.37
C ILE A 95 0.46 -6.22 6.31
N LEU A 96 1.25 -5.37 6.96
CA LEU A 96 2.27 -5.82 7.92
C LEU A 96 1.66 -6.51 9.14
N GLN A 97 0.54 -6.00 9.66
CA GLN A 97 -0.19 -6.66 10.74
C GLN A 97 -0.76 -8.01 10.30
N ALA A 98 -1.34 -8.08 9.09
CA ALA A 98 -1.78 -9.35 8.52
C ALA A 98 -0.62 -10.34 8.40
N THR A 99 0.53 -9.92 7.85
CA THR A 99 1.72 -10.77 7.78
C THR A 99 2.14 -11.26 9.15
N SER A 100 2.19 -10.37 10.15
CA SER A 100 2.57 -10.74 11.53
C SER A 100 1.65 -11.81 12.11
N PHE A 101 0.35 -11.76 11.81
CA PHE A 101 -0.62 -12.76 12.28
C PHE A 101 -0.48 -14.08 11.51
N MET A 102 -0.44 -14.01 10.17
CA MET A 102 -0.38 -15.16 9.26
C MET A 102 0.96 -15.93 9.34
N SER A 103 1.96 -15.37 10.01
CA SER A 103 3.26 -16.02 10.25
C SER A 103 3.56 -16.30 11.73
N ARG A 104 2.62 -16.06 12.66
CA ARG A 104 2.91 -16.11 14.10
C ARG A 104 3.06 -17.53 14.64
N ASP A 105 2.00 -18.34 14.47
CA ASP A 105 1.88 -19.65 15.11
C ASP A 105 2.16 -20.77 14.11
N GLN A 106 1.46 -20.75 12.97
CA GLN A 106 1.79 -21.54 11.80
C GLN A 106 1.79 -20.65 10.56
N LYS A 107 2.80 -20.83 9.71
CA LYS A 107 2.94 -20.07 8.47
C LYS A 107 1.86 -20.48 7.49
N ASP A 108 0.96 -19.56 7.17
CA ASP A 108 0.02 -19.76 6.08
C ASP A 108 0.76 -19.71 4.74
N VAL A 109 0.79 -20.84 4.03
CA VAL A 109 1.52 -20.99 2.77
C VAL A 109 0.90 -20.19 1.62
N TYR A 110 -0.42 -20.01 1.62
CA TYR A 110 -1.18 -19.31 0.57
C TYR A 110 -1.00 -17.79 0.67
N TYR A 111 -1.07 -17.26 1.89
CA TYR A 111 -0.76 -15.87 2.17
C TYR A 111 0.71 -15.57 1.87
N SER A 112 1.62 -16.42 2.37
CA SER A 112 3.06 -16.23 2.22
C SER A 112 3.49 -16.23 0.75
N ALA A 113 2.96 -17.16 -0.06
CA ALA A 113 3.26 -17.21 -1.48
C ALA A 113 2.85 -15.93 -2.21
N LYS A 114 1.66 -15.39 -1.93
CA LYS A 114 1.21 -14.11 -2.52
C LYS A 114 2.03 -12.93 -2.01
N ARG A 115 2.29 -12.87 -0.70
CA ARG A 115 3.04 -11.76 -0.09
C ARG A 115 4.48 -11.71 -0.60
N ASN A 116 5.13 -12.84 -0.80
CA ASN A 116 6.50 -12.91 -1.31
C ASN A 116 6.62 -12.46 -2.77
N MET A 117 5.54 -12.58 -3.55
CA MET A 117 5.48 -12.15 -4.95
C MET A 117 4.87 -10.75 -5.11
N ALA A 118 4.52 -10.09 -4.00
CA ALA A 118 3.90 -8.78 -4.00
C ALA A 118 4.91 -7.67 -3.73
N MET A 119 4.92 -6.68 -4.62
CA MET A 119 5.60 -5.41 -4.48
C MET A 119 4.62 -4.31 -4.13
N THR A 120 5.09 -3.28 -3.44
CA THR A 120 4.25 -2.24 -2.85
C THR A 120 4.79 -0.84 -3.10
N ILE A 121 3.96 0.01 -3.71
CA ILE A 121 4.21 1.45 -3.91
C ILE A 121 3.21 2.21 -3.06
N VAL A 122 3.70 2.79 -1.97
CA VAL A 122 2.90 3.56 -1.01
C VAL A 122 2.79 5.01 -1.49
N MET A 123 1.58 5.56 -1.49
CA MET A 123 1.33 6.99 -1.69
C MET A 123 1.16 7.67 -0.33
N ALA A 124 2.14 8.50 0.05
CA ALA A 124 2.08 9.27 1.28
C ALA A 124 0.92 10.28 1.25
N CYS A 125 0.17 10.40 2.33
CA CYS A 125 -0.95 11.33 2.40
C CYS A 125 -0.47 12.73 2.85
N PRO A 126 -0.76 13.82 2.10
CA PRO A 126 -0.41 15.18 2.54
C PRO A 126 -1.32 15.72 3.66
N GLY A 127 -2.38 14.97 4.00
CA GLY A 127 -3.42 15.28 4.98
C GLY A 127 -4.50 14.19 5.04
N PRO A 128 -5.59 14.39 5.78
CA PRO A 128 -6.71 13.44 5.84
C PRO A 128 -7.27 13.18 4.44
N GLN A 129 -7.51 11.90 4.11
CA GLN A 129 -8.17 11.50 2.86
C GLN A 129 -9.69 11.56 2.99
N ASN A 130 -10.20 11.50 4.22
CA ASN A 130 -11.58 11.71 4.61
C ASN A 130 -11.62 12.15 6.07
N GLU A 131 -12.80 12.55 6.54
CA GLU A 131 -13.04 13.02 7.91
C GLU A 131 -12.89 11.93 8.99
N THR A 132 -12.88 10.66 8.59
CA THR A 132 -12.63 9.52 9.49
C THR A 132 -11.16 9.10 9.57
N CYS A 133 -10.21 9.85 9.00
CA CYS A 133 -8.80 9.49 9.05
C CYS A 133 -8.21 9.68 10.45
N PHE A 134 -7.63 8.63 11.04
CA PHE A 134 -6.96 8.67 12.34
C PHE A 134 -5.60 7.93 12.35
N CYS A 135 -4.96 7.75 11.19
CA CYS A 135 -3.77 6.91 11.07
C CYS A 135 -2.56 7.40 11.89
N THR A 136 -2.47 8.70 12.19
CA THR A 136 -1.45 9.23 13.10
C THR A 136 -1.62 8.70 14.52
N THR A 137 -2.86 8.66 15.02
CA THR A 137 -3.22 8.13 16.34
C THR A 137 -2.86 6.66 16.50
N THR A 138 -3.08 5.85 15.46
CA THR A 138 -2.77 4.41 15.47
C THR A 138 -1.35 4.11 14.99
N HIS A 139 -0.52 5.12 14.80
CA HIS A 139 0.86 5.00 14.30
C HIS A 139 0.95 4.22 12.97
N SER A 140 -0.07 4.35 12.14
CA SER A 140 -0.21 3.63 10.87
C SER A 140 0.01 4.50 9.62
N GLY A 141 0.30 5.78 9.79
CA GLY A 141 0.52 6.74 8.69
C GLY A 141 0.77 8.16 9.21
N PRO A 142 0.75 9.19 8.36
CA PRO A 142 0.22 9.25 6.99
C PRO A 142 1.20 8.85 5.87
N PHE A 143 2.45 8.54 6.24
CA PHE A 143 3.50 7.96 5.40
C PHE A 143 3.97 6.66 6.06
N ALA A 144 4.38 5.69 5.26
CA ALA A 144 4.89 4.42 5.73
C ALA A 144 6.31 4.61 6.28
N ARG A 145 6.60 3.91 7.38
CA ARG A 145 7.93 3.91 8.02
C ARG A 145 8.74 2.66 7.71
N LYS A 146 8.08 1.62 7.19
CA LYS A 146 8.67 0.32 6.87
C LYS A 146 7.75 -0.49 5.96
N GLY A 147 8.31 -1.53 5.34
CA GLY A 147 7.57 -2.60 4.67
C GLY A 147 7.12 -2.28 3.25
N PHE A 148 7.51 -1.13 2.70
CA PHE A 148 7.23 -0.72 1.33
C PHE A 148 8.46 -0.93 0.44
N ASP A 149 8.23 -1.13 -0.86
CA ASP A 149 9.31 -1.18 -1.85
C ASP A 149 9.64 0.23 -2.35
N LEU A 150 8.60 1.03 -2.62
CA LEU A 150 8.71 2.46 -2.93
C LEU A 150 7.69 3.27 -2.14
N GLN A 151 8.05 4.50 -1.78
CA GLN A 151 7.14 5.47 -1.21
C GLN A 151 7.17 6.76 -2.02
N PHE A 152 6.00 7.17 -2.48
CA PHE A 152 5.80 8.35 -3.31
C PHE A 152 5.25 9.49 -2.46
N TYR A 153 5.85 10.67 -2.63
CA TYR A 153 5.39 11.92 -2.06
C TYR A 153 4.98 12.85 -3.19
N ASP A 154 3.71 13.28 -3.17
CA ASP A 154 3.18 14.19 -4.19
C ASP A 154 3.73 15.61 -4.00
N MET A 155 4.48 16.10 -5.00
CA MET A 155 5.10 17.44 -5.03
C MET A 155 4.41 18.39 -6.02
N GLY A 156 3.21 18.05 -6.51
CA GLY A 156 2.50 18.82 -7.54
C GLY A 156 2.62 18.14 -8.90
N ASP A 157 3.58 18.54 -9.74
CA ASP A 157 3.74 17.99 -11.10
C ASP A 157 4.57 16.70 -11.16
N ALA A 158 5.16 16.30 -10.03
CA ALA A 158 5.99 15.11 -9.90
C ALA A 158 5.78 14.41 -8.55
N PHE A 159 6.17 13.15 -8.50
CA PHE A 159 6.36 12.39 -7.28
C PHE A 159 7.84 12.38 -6.90
N LEU A 160 8.15 12.70 -5.65
CA LEU A 160 9.44 12.37 -5.06
C LEU A 160 9.40 10.93 -4.55
N ILE A 161 10.42 10.13 -4.88
CA ILE A 161 10.44 8.69 -4.61
C ILE A 161 11.50 8.37 -3.55
N GLU A 162 11.04 7.78 -2.46
CA GLU A 162 11.85 7.12 -1.45
C GLU A 162 11.88 5.61 -1.72
N ILE A 163 13.08 5.03 -1.73
CA ILE A 163 13.32 3.64 -2.09
C ILE A 163 13.49 2.82 -0.82
N GLY A 164 12.62 1.83 -0.61
CA GLY A 164 12.58 1.03 0.61
C GLY A 164 13.25 -0.34 0.48
N THR A 165 13.37 -0.88 -0.74
CA THR A 165 13.98 -2.21 -1.00
C THR A 165 14.79 -2.23 -2.30
N PRO A 166 15.73 -3.19 -2.45
CA PRO A 166 16.40 -3.43 -3.73
C PRO A 166 15.43 -3.77 -4.86
N GLY A 167 14.31 -4.45 -4.56
CA GLY A 167 13.25 -4.68 -5.54
C GLY A 167 12.63 -3.37 -6.02
N GLY A 168 12.36 -2.44 -5.11
CA GLY A 168 11.89 -1.09 -5.43
C GLY A 168 12.83 -0.35 -6.39
N GLU A 169 14.14 -0.39 -6.13
CA GLU A 169 15.15 0.17 -7.05
C GLU A 169 15.06 -0.48 -8.44
N ALA A 170 14.90 -1.80 -8.51
CA ALA A 170 14.76 -2.52 -9.77
C ALA A 170 13.48 -2.14 -10.55
N LEU A 171 12.39 -1.79 -9.88
CA LEU A 171 11.17 -1.26 -10.53
C LEU A 171 11.42 0.08 -11.24
N LEU A 172 12.41 0.84 -10.80
CA LEU A 172 12.72 2.17 -11.32
C LEU A 172 13.70 2.14 -12.51
N SER A 173 14.40 1.03 -12.74
CA SER A 173 15.52 0.98 -13.71
C SER A 173 15.12 1.25 -15.16
N ALA A 174 13.86 0.96 -15.53
CA ALA A 174 13.34 1.18 -16.89
C ALA A 174 12.43 2.43 -17.00
N ILE A 175 12.29 3.21 -15.92
CA ILE A 175 11.37 4.34 -15.86
C ILE A 175 12.13 5.65 -16.15
N PRO A 176 11.56 6.57 -16.95
CA PRO A 176 12.17 7.89 -17.16
C PRO A 176 12.04 8.74 -15.88
N LEU A 177 13.13 8.78 -15.12
CA LEU A 177 13.25 9.47 -13.84
C LEU A 177 14.23 10.64 -13.92
N THR A 178 14.08 11.58 -13.02
CA THR A 178 15.03 12.68 -12.84
C THR A 178 15.68 12.56 -11.48
N ASP A 179 17.01 12.58 -11.46
CA ASP A 179 17.76 12.58 -10.21
C ASP A 179 17.57 13.92 -9.49
N ILE A 180 17.49 13.84 -8.17
CA ILE A 180 17.41 14.98 -7.27
C ILE A 180 18.47 14.81 -6.19
N ASP A 181 19.13 15.92 -5.85
CA ASP A 181 20.08 15.98 -4.75
C ASP A 181 19.46 15.42 -3.46
N ASP A 182 20.22 14.57 -2.76
CA ASP A 182 19.73 13.85 -1.58
C ASP A 182 19.36 14.81 -0.44
N THR A 183 20.17 15.85 -0.21
CA THR A 183 19.89 16.83 0.84
C THR A 183 18.61 17.60 0.53
N HIS A 184 18.43 17.99 -0.73
CA HIS A 184 17.21 18.66 -1.16
C HIS A 184 15.98 17.74 -1.05
N ALA A 185 16.10 16.49 -1.46
CA ALA A 185 15.02 15.51 -1.37
C ALA A 185 14.58 15.27 0.08
N GLU A 186 15.54 15.06 0.99
CA GLU A 186 15.28 14.88 2.42
C GLU A 186 14.55 16.08 3.03
N GLN A 187 14.93 17.31 2.65
CA GLN A 187 14.24 18.53 3.09
C GLN A 187 12.79 18.58 2.60
N GLN A 188 12.52 18.20 1.35
CA GLN A 188 11.16 18.15 0.81
C GLN A 188 10.32 17.08 1.52
N ILE A 189 10.87 15.89 1.78
CA ILE A 189 10.21 14.83 2.54
C ILE A 189 9.89 15.33 3.95
N ALA A 190 10.85 15.90 4.67
CA ALA A 190 10.64 16.41 6.02
C ALA A 190 9.56 17.51 6.06
N LYS A 191 9.55 18.40 5.06
CA LYS A 191 8.52 19.44 4.90
C LYS A 191 7.15 18.83 4.64
N PHE A 192 7.05 17.84 3.76
CA PHE A 192 5.82 17.10 3.49
C PHE A 192 5.29 16.43 4.75
N GLN A 193 6.14 15.67 5.45
CA GLN A 193 5.78 14.94 6.66
C GLN A 193 5.30 15.89 7.77
N LYS A 194 6.01 17.00 8.01
CA LYS A 194 5.61 18.03 8.98
C LYS A 194 4.24 18.63 8.61
N LYS A 195 4.01 18.92 7.33
CA LYS A 195 2.72 19.41 6.85
C LYS A 195 1.62 18.37 7.08
N ALA A 196 1.85 17.11 6.73
CA ALA A 196 0.87 16.04 6.88
C ALA A 196 0.48 15.82 8.35
N LEU A 197 1.46 15.78 9.25
CA LEU A 197 1.21 15.62 10.69
C LEU A 197 0.42 16.80 11.28
N ARG A 198 0.64 18.02 10.79
CA ARG A 198 -0.13 19.20 11.23
C ARG A 198 -1.61 19.12 10.83
N HIS A 199 -1.91 18.58 9.65
CA HIS A 199 -3.29 18.47 9.16
C HIS A 199 -4.00 17.20 9.63
N LEU A 200 -3.28 16.24 10.21
CA LEU A 200 -3.83 15.00 10.74
C LEU A 200 -3.41 14.80 12.21
N PRO A 201 -3.86 15.68 13.14
CA PRO A 201 -3.50 15.57 14.54
C PRO A 201 -4.05 14.29 15.17
N GLU A 202 -3.51 13.94 16.33
CA GLU A 202 -3.98 12.80 17.10
C GLU A 202 -5.44 12.98 17.53
N VAL A 203 -6.24 11.93 17.36
CA VAL A 203 -7.64 11.87 17.75
C VAL A 203 -7.73 11.37 19.19
N LYS A 204 -7.92 12.31 20.13
CA LYS A 204 -7.91 12.04 21.58
C LYS A 204 -8.86 10.90 22.02
N SER A 205 -10.04 10.80 21.42
CA SER A 205 -11.00 9.74 21.75
C SER A 205 -10.47 8.34 21.38
N VAL A 206 -9.83 8.22 20.21
CA VAL A 206 -9.19 6.98 19.76
C VAL A 206 -7.99 6.64 20.65
N ALA A 207 -7.15 7.62 20.98
CA ALA A 207 -6.03 7.41 21.91
C ALA A 207 -6.50 6.92 23.29
N LYS A 208 -7.58 7.51 23.82
CA LYS A 208 -8.20 7.06 25.08
C LYS A 208 -8.74 5.63 24.97
N ALA A 209 -9.39 5.28 23.86
CA ALA A 209 -9.88 3.92 23.62
C ALA A 209 -8.74 2.90 23.54
N MET A 210 -7.66 3.22 22.80
CA MET A 210 -6.45 2.39 22.72
C MET A 210 -5.83 2.15 24.10
N LYS A 211 -5.76 3.19 24.95
CA LYS A 211 -5.27 3.05 26.33
C LYS A 211 -6.16 2.13 27.16
N LYS A 212 -7.49 2.27 27.08
CA LYS A 212 -8.42 1.38 27.79
C LYS A 212 -8.25 -0.09 27.36
N LEU A 213 -8.14 -0.35 26.06
CA LEU A 213 -7.91 -1.69 25.53
C LEU A 213 -6.59 -2.28 26.01
N LYS A 214 -5.52 -1.47 26.00
CA LYS A 214 -4.20 -1.89 26.49
C LYS A 214 -4.20 -2.22 27.99
N ASP A 215 -4.97 -1.47 28.77
CA ASP A 215 -5.05 -1.63 30.22
C ASP A 215 -6.10 -2.69 30.66
N ASP A 216 -6.73 -3.39 29.71
CA ASP A 216 -7.83 -4.36 29.93
C ASP A 216 -9.01 -3.76 30.72
N LYS A 217 -9.32 -2.49 30.43
CA LYS A 217 -10.40 -1.69 31.06
C LYS A 217 -11.52 -1.36 30.06
N ALA A 218 -11.65 -2.15 29.01
CA ALA A 218 -12.80 -2.06 28.12
C ALA A 218 -14.04 -2.58 28.87
N ASP A 219 -15.18 -1.91 28.69
CA ASP A 219 -16.43 -2.41 29.25
C ASP A 219 -16.87 -3.61 28.39
N GLU A 220 -16.98 -4.78 28.99
CA GLU A 220 -17.38 -6.01 28.28
C GLU A 220 -18.88 -6.05 27.99
N LYS A 221 -19.66 -5.11 28.53
CA LYS A 221 -21.10 -4.99 28.28
C LYS A 221 -21.35 -4.00 27.14
N ILE A 222 -21.52 -4.55 25.93
CA ILE A 222 -22.11 -3.86 24.77
C ILE A 222 -23.54 -4.33 24.60
#